data_AF-A0A6A4Y5U0-F1
#
_entry.id   AF-A0A6A4Y5U0-F1
#
_cell.length_a   1.000
_cell.length_b   1.000
_cell.length_c   1.000
_cell.angle_alpha   90.00
_cell.angle_beta   90.00
_cell.angle_gamma   90.00
#
_symmetry.space_group_name_H-M   'P 1'
#
loop_
_entity.id
_entity.type
_entity.pdbx_description
1 polymer ?
#
loop_
_entity_poly.entity_id
_entity_poly.type
_entity_poly.pdbx_seq_one_letter_code
_entity_poly.pdbx_strand_id
1 'polypeptide(L)'
;ANANRSTYMMNYYLQQVADPIKGVNMKPFPNVTDLTSKNPPCYVNNPLCSASPFGCSRDLLAQVCTVCTAASPNCVVRPTSAAAFPSLPKVPRSAPPSPTKTGGLFAIGGSTPDTTASSGSTTGGNPSSSTATSSAATTQVQIAILSIVLLWA
;
A
#
# COMPACT_ATOMS: atom_id res chain seq x y z
N ALA A 1 -0.01 -10.10 2.11
CA ALA A 1 0.77 -11.12 2.86
C ALA A 1 -0.06 -12.40 3.01
N ASN A 2 0.51 -13.54 3.40
CA ASN A 2 -0.20 -14.82 3.41
C ASN A 2 -0.84 -15.12 4.79
N ALA A 3 -2.17 -15.09 4.89
CA ALA A 3 -2.94 -15.36 6.12
C ALA A 3 -2.60 -16.71 6.77
N ASN A 4 -2.41 -17.73 5.94
CA ASN A 4 -2.13 -19.09 6.39
C ASN A 4 -0.77 -19.16 7.08
N ARG A 5 0.22 -18.44 6.53
CA ARG A 5 1.57 -18.39 7.12
C ARG A 5 1.54 -17.70 8.50
N SER A 6 0.83 -16.59 8.65
CA SER A 6 0.71 -15.91 9.95
C SER A 6 0.02 -16.81 10.98
N THR A 7 -1.05 -17.49 10.59
CA THR A 7 -1.79 -18.43 11.46
C THR A 7 -0.90 -19.60 11.90
N TYR A 8 -0.16 -20.20 10.97
CA TYR A 8 0.78 -21.28 11.28
C TYR A 8 1.82 -20.85 12.32
N MET A 9 2.45 -19.69 12.12
CA MET A 9 3.46 -19.18 13.04
C MET A 9 2.89 -18.89 14.43
N MET A 10 1.68 -18.34 14.51
CA MET A 10 1.02 -18.09 15.80
C MET A 10 0.74 -19.39 16.54
N ASN A 11 0.20 -20.41 15.84
CA ASN A 11 -0.09 -21.70 16.43
C ASN A 11 1.17 -22.43 16.88
N TYR A 12 2.23 -22.41 16.05
CA TYR A 12 3.52 -23.01 16.41
C TYR A 12 4.11 -22.38 17.68
N TYR A 13 4.05 -21.05 17.80
CA TYR A 13 4.49 -20.36 19.02
C TYR A 13 3.67 -20.80 20.23
N LEU A 14 2.34 -20.85 20.13
CA LEU A 14 1.47 -21.28 21.24
C LEU A 14 1.77 -22.72 21.67
N GLN A 15 2.16 -23.61 20.74
CA GLN A 15 2.65 -24.94 21.08
C GLN A 15 3.95 -24.90 21.89
N GLN A 16 4.89 -24.00 21.59
CA GLN A 16 6.11 -23.85 22.39
C GLN A 16 5.82 -23.25 23.77
N VAL A 17 4.86 -22.31 23.87
CA VAL A 17 4.41 -21.76 25.16
C VAL A 17 3.82 -22.85 26.06
N ALA A 18 3.11 -23.82 25.48
CA ALA A 18 2.51 -24.92 26.22
C ALA A 18 3.51 -26.00 26.66
N ASP A 19 4.74 -26.00 26.13
CA ASP A 19 5.79 -26.93 26.51
C ASP A 19 6.34 -26.57 27.91
N PRO A 20 6.40 -27.52 28.87
CA PRO A 20 6.75 -27.23 30.27
C PRO A 20 8.20 -26.81 30.48
N ILE A 21 9.09 -27.09 29.52
CA ILE A 21 10.52 -26.74 29.60
C ILE A 21 10.82 -25.51 28.72
N LYS A 22 10.35 -25.52 27.47
CA LYS A 22 10.62 -24.43 26.51
C LYS A 22 9.78 -23.19 26.80
N GLY A 23 8.54 -23.39 27.25
CA GLY A 23 7.56 -22.34 27.50
C GLY A 23 7.73 -21.61 28.82
N VAL A 24 8.65 -22.05 29.70
CA VAL A 24 8.80 -21.54 31.07
C VAL A 24 8.95 -20.02 31.17
N ASN A 25 9.56 -19.39 30.17
CA ASN A 25 9.75 -17.93 30.11
C ASN A 25 8.95 -17.25 28.99
N MET A 26 8.03 -17.98 28.35
CA MET A 26 7.22 -17.47 27.25
C MET A 26 5.83 -17.09 27.77
N LYS A 27 5.21 -16.08 27.14
CA LYS A 27 3.83 -15.69 27.42
C LYS A 27 2.99 -15.91 26.16
N PRO A 28 1.74 -16.37 26.27
CA PRO A 28 0.88 -16.48 25.11
C PRO A 28 0.66 -15.09 24.48
N PHE A 29 0.37 -15.06 23.19
CA PHE A 29 -0.06 -13.83 22.53
C PHE A 29 -1.38 -13.34 23.12
N PRO A 30 -1.61 -12.02 23.16
CA PRO A 30 -2.94 -11.49 23.41
C PRO A 30 -3.93 -11.97 22.34
N ASN A 31 -5.22 -11.99 22.68
CA ASN A 31 -6.27 -12.40 21.75
C ASN A 31 -6.30 -11.48 20.53
N VAL A 32 -6.20 -12.06 19.33
CA VAL A 32 -6.14 -11.31 18.06
C VAL A 32 -7.43 -10.52 17.82
N THR A 33 -8.59 -11.08 18.16
CA THR A 33 -9.88 -10.39 18.01
C THR A 33 -9.94 -9.13 18.86
N ASP A 34 -9.41 -9.19 20.09
CA ASP A 34 -9.34 -8.03 20.99
C ASP A 34 -8.33 -6.98 20.49
N LEU A 35 -7.21 -7.41 19.92
CA LEU A 35 -6.23 -6.48 19.32
C LEU A 35 -6.80 -5.80 18.07
N THR A 36 -7.54 -6.54 17.24
CA THR A 36 -8.19 -6.01 16.04
C THR A 36 -9.31 -5.03 16.40
N SER A 37 -10.12 -5.32 17.42
CA SER A 37 -11.20 -4.43 17.84
C SER A 37 -10.70 -3.12 18.44
N LYS A 38 -9.52 -3.12 19.08
CA LYS A 38 -8.86 -1.92 19.58
C LYS A 38 -8.18 -1.09 18.49
N ASN A 39 -8.04 -1.60 17.28
CA ASN A 39 -7.44 -0.85 16.19
C ASN A 39 -8.46 0.16 15.63
N PRO A 40 -8.25 1.47 15.79
CA PRO A 40 -9.22 2.47 15.36
C PRO A 40 -9.46 2.39 13.85
N PRO A 41 -10.67 2.76 13.36
CA PRO A 41 -10.97 2.79 11.93
C PRO A 41 -9.95 3.61 11.14
N CYS A 42 -9.64 3.18 9.91
CA CYS A 42 -8.59 3.80 9.10
C CYS A 42 -8.81 5.28 8.82
N TYR A 43 -10.07 5.72 8.70
CA TYR A 43 -10.41 7.12 8.44
C TYR A 43 -10.04 8.08 9.59
N VAL A 44 -9.75 7.56 10.79
CA VAL A 44 -9.36 8.35 11.96
C VAL A 44 -7.86 8.69 11.93
N ASN A 45 -7.05 7.81 11.32
CA ASN A 45 -5.59 7.92 11.37
C ASN A 45 -4.95 8.30 10.03
N ASN A 46 -5.66 8.17 8.90
CA ASN A 46 -5.14 8.48 7.58
C ASN A 46 -6.06 9.47 6.83
N PRO A 47 -5.56 10.65 6.41
CA PRO A 47 -6.36 11.64 5.70
C PRO A 47 -6.88 11.11 4.35
N LEU A 48 -6.14 10.25 3.65
CA LEU A 48 -6.57 9.64 2.39
C LEU A 48 -7.78 8.72 2.62
N CYS A 49 -7.77 7.96 3.72
CA CYS A 49 -8.89 7.12 4.10
C CYS A 49 -10.11 7.92 4.55
N SER A 50 -9.86 9.07 5.20
CA SER A 50 -10.92 9.98 5.63
C SER A 50 -11.67 10.60 4.43
N ALA A 51 -10.96 10.85 3.33
CA ALA A 51 -11.51 11.44 2.11
C ALA A 51 -11.97 10.41 1.06
N SER A 52 -11.69 9.12 1.25
CA SER A 52 -11.99 8.07 0.26
C SER A 52 -13.49 7.80 0.16
N PRO A 53 -14.09 7.80 -1.05
CA PRO A 53 -15.51 7.50 -1.24
C PRO A 53 -15.84 6.04 -0.94
N PHE A 54 -14.88 5.12 -1.12
CA PHE A 54 -15.03 3.71 -0.80
C PHE A 54 -14.38 3.35 0.54
N GLY A 55 -13.86 4.33 1.27
CA GLY A 55 -13.18 4.11 2.53
C GLY A 55 -11.83 3.39 2.40
N CYS A 56 -11.44 2.73 3.47
CA CYS A 56 -10.21 1.95 3.55
C CYS A 56 -10.44 0.61 4.23
N SER A 57 -9.63 -0.37 3.86
CA SER A 57 -9.54 -1.67 4.53
C SER A 57 -8.21 -1.81 5.26
N ARG A 58 -8.20 -2.77 6.18
CA ARG A 58 -6.97 -3.41 6.64
C ARG A 58 -7.04 -4.88 6.25
N ASP A 59 -5.93 -5.39 5.75
CA ASP A 59 -5.83 -6.79 5.38
C ASP A 59 -5.02 -7.55 6.43
N LEU A 60 -5.53 -8.72 6.83
CA LEU A 60 -4.84 -9.66 7.73
C LEU A 60 -4.62 -9.06 9.12
N LEU A 61 -3.47 -9.35 9.74
CA LEU A 61 -3.03 -8.81 11.03
C LEU A 61 -2.26 -7.49 10.87
N ALA A 62 -2.19 -6.93 9.66
CA ALA A 62 -1.47 -5.69 9.43
C ALA A 62 -2.29 -4.51 9.97
N GLN A 63 -1.61 -3.57 10.62
CA GLN A 63 -2.23 -2.32 11.07
C GLN A 63 -2.24 -1.23 9.99
N VAL A 64 -1.71 -1.55 8.81
CA VAL A 64 -1.61 -0.62 7.67
C VAL A 64 -2.96 -0.48 6.99
N CYS A 65 -3.35 0.77 6.72
CA CYS A 65 -4.57 1.11 6.01
C CYS A 65 -4.34 1.21 4.51
N THR A 66 -5.18 0.54 3.73
CA THR A 66 -5.15 0.58 2.27
C THR A 66 -6.42 1.24 1.76
N VAL A 67 -6.28 2.18 0.81
CA VAL A 67 -7.42 2.83 0.17
C VAL A 67 -8.13 1.84 -0.74
N CYS A 68 -9.43 1.71 -0.55
CA CYS A 68 -10.25 0.85 -1.39
C CYS A 68 -10.54 1.52 -2.73
N THR A 69 -10.43 0.76 -3.82
CA THR A 69 -10.74 1.22 -5.17
C THR A 69 -12.20 1.02 -5.55
N ALA A 70 -12.93 0.20 -4.79
CA ALA A 70 -14.35 -0.08 -4.95
C ALA A 70 -14.99 -0.44 -3.59
N ALA A 71 -16.31 -0.38 -3.50
CA ALA A 71 -17.05 -0.79 -2.31
C ALA A 71 -16.87 -2.30 -2.06
N SER A 72 -16.59 -2.66 -0.81
CA SER A 72 -16.39 -4.05 -0.36
C SER A 72 -16.72 -4.15 1.13
N PRO A 73 -17.15 -5.33 1.64
CA PRO A 73 -17.49 -5.50 3.05
C PRO A 73 -16.37 -5.11 4.02
N ASN A 74 -15.09 -5.24 3.61
CA ASN A 74 -13.93 -4.92 4.46
C ASN A 74 -13.51 -3.45 4.37
N CYS A 75 -14.16 -2.66 3.53
CA CYS A 75 -13.83 -1.25 3.30
C CYS A 75 -14.73 -0.36 4.15
N VAL A 76 -14.13 0.27 5.16
CA VAL A 76 -14.84 1.12 6.11
C VAL A 76 -14.79 2.57 5.61
N VAL A 77 -15.96 3.09 5.21
CA VAL A 77 -16.15 4.49 4.83
C VAL A 77 -16.30 5.35 6.09
N ARG A 78 -15.75 6.56 6.07
CA ARG A 78 -15.99 7.53 7.14
C ARG A 78 -17.48 7.91 7.17
N PRO A 79 -18.19 7.72 8.29
CA PRO A 79 -19.56 8.18 8.40
C PRO A 79 -19.61 9.72 8.40
N THR A 80 -20.68 10.30 7.84
CA THR A 80 -20.85 11.76 7.77
C THR A 80 -20.98 12.42 9.14
N SER A 81 -21.36 11.66 10.17
CA SER A 81 -21.44 12.10 11.57
C SER A 81 -20.09 12.11 12.30
N ALA A 82 -19.04 11.47 11.76
CA ALA A 82 -17.73 11.49 12.38
C ALA A 82 -17.04 12.85 12.17
N ALA A 83 -16.22 13.25 13.15
CA ALA A 83 -15.39 14.43 13.04
C ALA A 83 -14.49 14.34 11.79
N ALA A 84 -14.30 15.49 11.13
CA ALA A 84 -13.37 15.60 10.02
C ALA A 84 -11.94 15.33 10.48
N PHE A 85 -11.09 14.86 9.55
CA PHE A 85 -9.67 14.69 9.83
C PHE A 85 -9.05 16.03 10.23
N PRO A 86 -8.24 16.10 11.31
CA PRO A 86 -7.70 17.36 11.78
C PRO A 86 -6.77 17.99 10.75
N SER A 87 -6.92 19.30 10.54
CA SER A 87 -5.98 20.09 9.75
C SER A 87 -4.84 20.57 10.64
N LEU A 88 -3.61 20.14 10.34
CA LEU A 88 -2.41 20.60 11.05
C LEU A 88 -1.84 21.84 10.35
N PRO A 89 -1.47 22.90 11.10
CA PRO A 89 -0.82 24.07 10.51
C PRO A 89 0.53 23.67 9.93
N LYS A 90 0.82 24.12 8.71
CA LYS A 90 2.16 23.94 8.12
C LYS A 90 3.13 24.87 8.86
N VAL A 91 4.18 24.30 9.44
CA VAL A 91 5.27 25.11 10.02
C VAL A 91 6.08 25.71 8.86
N PRO A 92 6.25 27.04 8.80
CA PRO A 92 7.13 27.65 7.82
C PRO A 92 8.55 27.16 8.01
N ARG A 93 9.25 26.79 6.92
CA ARG A 93 10.70 26.61 7.00
C ARG A 93 11.32 27.99 7.04
N SER A 94 12.10 28.28 8.10
CA SER A 94 12.74 29.59 8.31
C SER A 94 13.85 29.91 7.31
N ALA A 95 14.15 29.04 6.35
CA ALA A 95 15.12 29.29 5.30
C ALA A 95 14.73 28.56 4.00
N PRO A 96 15.06 29.13 2.83
CA PRO A 96 15.17 28.36 1.60
C PRO A 96 16.08 27.15 1.85
N PRO A 97 15.88 26.01 1.18
CA PRO A 97 16.88 24.94 1.22
C PRO A 97 18.21 25.57 0.78
N SER A 98 19.21 25.58 1.68
CA SER A 98 20.58 25.85 1.27
C SER A 98 20.88 24.89 0.12
N PRO A 99 21.45 25.33 -1.00
CA PRO A 99 21.87 24.39 -2.03
C PRO A 99 22.80 23.38 -1.36
N THR A 100 22.38 22.13 -1.30
CA THR A 100 23.26 21.05 -0.91
C THR A 100 24.43 21.12 -1.89
N LYS A 101 25.62 21.47 -1.39
CA LYS A 101 26.84 21.26 -2.17
C LYS A 101 26.95 19.76 -2.38
N THR A 102 26.46 19.27 -3.52
CA THR A 102 26.66 17.91 -3.99
C THR A 102 28.14 17.73 -4.33
N GLY A 103 28.93 17.51 -3.28
CA GLY A 103 30.27 16.95 -3.30
C GLY A 103 30.36 15.68 -2.43
N GLY A 104 29.21 15.11 -2.05
CA GLY A 104 29.11 13.88 -1.28
C GLY A 104 27.83 13.14 -1.69
N LEU A 105 27.98 11.89 -2.09
CA LEU A 105 26.97 10.96 -2.58
C LEU A 105 25.70 10.98 -1.71
N PHE A 106 24.60 11.58 -2.17
CA PHE A 106 23.20 11.13 -2.01
C PHE A 106 22.31 11.99 -2.93
N ALA A 107 21.77 11.41 -3.99
CA ALA A 107 20.83 12.07 -4.90
C ALA A 107 19.48 11.32 -4.90
N ILE A 108 18.47 11.91 -4.27
CA ILE A 108 17.06 11.62 -4.48
C ILE A 108 16.39 12.88 -5.02
N GLY A 109 15.62 12.73 -6.09
CA GLY A 109 14.74 13.78 -6.61
C GLY A 109 15.06 14.21 -8.03
N GLY A 110 14.66 13.39 -9.00
CA GLY A 110 14.52 13.82 -10.38
C GLY A 110 13.51 14.95 -10.50
N SER A 111 13.90 16.01 -11.21
CA SER A 111 12.98 17.03 -11.71
C SER A 111 12.97 16.92 -13.23
N THR A 112 11.84 16.49 -13.78
CA THR A 112 11.45 16.75 -15.18
C THR A 112 10.78 18.13 -15.28
N PRO A 113 10.73 18.73 -16.48
CA PRO A 113 11.22 20.09 -16.71
C PRO A 113 10.12 21.14 -16.65
N ASP A 114 10.44 22.32 -16.09
CA ASP A 114 9.59 23.49 -16.23
C ASP A 114 9.96 24.27 -17.50
N THR A 115 8.98 24.34 -18.39
CA THR A 115 8.92 25.14 -19.61
C THR A 115 9.00 26.63 -19.29
N THR A 116 10.03 27.31 -19.80
CA THR A 116 9.96 28.76 -19.99
C THR A 116 10.62 29.09 -21.33
N ALA A 117 9.77 29.50 -22.27
CA ALA A 117 10.15 29.97 -23.58
C ALA A 117 10.97 31.27 -23.47
N SER A 118 12.14 31.29 -24.11
CA SER A 118 12.82 32.52 -24.49
C SER A 118 13.40 32.32 -25.89
N SER A 119 12.93 33.15 -26.81
CA SER A 119 13.29 33.16 -28.22
C SER A 119 14.77 33.49 -28.40
N GLY A 120 15.51 32.58 -29.04
CA GLY A 120 16.90 32.77 -29.45
C GLY A 120 17.20 31.88 -30.64
N SER A 121 17.25 32.49 -31.82
CA SER A 121 17.57 31.90 -33.12
C SER A 121 18.95 31.22 -33.11
N THR A 122 19.05 29.97 -33.56
CA THR A 122 19.99 29.48 -34.60
C THR A 122 19.87 27.96 -34.81
N THR A 123 19.54 27.60 -36.06
CA THR A 123 20.17 26.56 -36.89
C THR A 123 20.40 25.13 -36.35
N GLY A 124 19.62 24.17 -36.90
CA GLY A 124 20.13 22.86 -37.36
C GLY A 124 19.89 21.64 -36.46
N GLY A 125 19.23 20.60 -37.01
CA GLY A 125 19.39 19.22 -36.54
C GLY A 125 18.12 18.38 -36.38
N ASN A 126 17.72 17.71 -37.47
CA ASN A 126 16.88 16.52 -37.61
C ASN A 126 16.62 15.66 -36.33
N PRO A 127 15.37 15.32 -35.95
CA PRO A 127 15.10 14.26 -34.98
C PRO A 127 14.95 12.90 -35.68
N SER A 128 15.93 12.01 -35.47
CA SER A 128 15.78 10.59 -35.78
C SER A 128 14.89 9.90 -34.75
N SER A 129 13.83 9.31 -35.25
CA SER A 129 12.89 8.41 -34.59
C SER A 129 13.57 7.13 -34.09
N SER A 130 13.35 6.79 -32.81
CA SER A 130 13.58 5.44 -32.30
C SER A 130 12.38 5.01 -31.48
N THR A 131 11.43 4.36 -32.17
CA THR A 131 10.40 3.47 -31.65
C THR A 131 11.04 2.41 -30.75
N ALA A 132 10.75 2.44 -29.45
CA ALA A 132 11.00 1.32 -28.55
C ALA A 132 9.72 0.50 -28.42
N THR A 133 9.57 -0.46 -29.33
CA THR A 133 8.54 -1.50 -29.31
C THR A 133 8.91 -2.52 -28.25
N SER A 134 8.30 -2.46 -27.06
CA SER A 134 8.39 -3.56 -26.08
C SER A 134 7.21 -4.51 -26.32
N SER A 135 7.46 -5.53 -27.12
CA SER A 135 6.55 -6.64 -27.37
C SER A 135 6.31 -7.43 -26.08
N ALA A 136 5.14 -7.22 -25.47
CA ALA A 136 4.59 -8.12 -24.47
C ALA A 136 4.20 -9.44 -25.15
N ALA A 137 4.99 -10.48 -24.94
CA ALA A 137 4.61 -11.84 -25.32
C ALA A 137 3.57 -12.36 -24.31
N THR A 138 2.30 -12.15 -24.62
CA THR A 138 1.17 -12.85 -24.00
C THR A 138 1.13 -14.29 -24.47
N THR A 139 1.66 -15.22 -23.68
CA THR A 139 1.35 -16.65 -23.81
C THR A 139 -0.05 -16.88 -23.23
N GLN A 140 -1.04 -16.96 -24.12
CA GLN A 140 -2.37 -17.43 -23.78
C GLN A 140 -2.32 -18.92 -23.46
N VAL A 141 -2.55 -19.28 -22.20
CA VAL A 141 -2.86 -20.67 -21.82
C VAL A 141 -4.36 -20.84 -21.97
N GLN A 142 -4.75 -21.54 -23.03
CA GLN A 142 -6.12 -21.95 -23.32
C GLN A 142 -6.66 -22.83 -22.19
N ILE A 143 -7.78 -22.43 -21.60
CA ILE A 143 -8.54 -23.25 -20.65
C ILE A 143 -9.48 -24.14 -21.47
N ALA A 144 -9.16 -25.42 -21.56
CA ALA A 144 -10.07 -26.42 -22.11
C ALA A 144 -11.21 -26.65 -21.11
N ILE A 145 -12.41 -26.19 -21.47
CA ILE A 145 -13.64 -26.41 -20.71
C ILE A 145 -14.13 -27.82 -21.05
N LEU A 146 -13.85 -28.80 -20.18
CA LEU A 146 -14.47 -30.12 -20.28
C LEU A 146 -15.82 -30.08 -19.54
N SER A 147 -16.89 -29.91 -20.31
CA SER A 147 -18.26 -30.09 -19.86
C SER A 147 -18.50 -31.54 -19.48
N ILE A 148 -18.63 -31.85 -18.18
CA ILE A 148 -19.25 -33.10 -17.73
C ILE A 148 -20.63 -32.76 -17.21
N VAL A 149 -21.60 -32.95 -18.11
CA VAL A 149 -23.01 -33.12 -17.78
C VAL A 149 -23.21 -34.59 -17.41
N LEU A 150 -23.44 -34.88 -16.13
CA LEU A 150 -24.03 -36.12 -15.60
C LEU A 150 -24.88 -35.65 -14.41
N LEU A 151 -26.17 -35.32 -14.52
CA LEU A 151 -27.35 -36.16 -14.74
C LEU A 151 -27.48 -37.35 -13.76
N TRP A 152 -28.45 -37.18 -12.83
CA TRP A 152 -29.25 -38.16 -12.04
C TRP A 152 -28.57 -38.66 -10.75
N ALA A 153 -29.22 -38.78 -9.59
CA ALA A 153 -30.65 -38.94 -9.24
C ALA A 153 -30.98 -38.26 -7.89
#